data_AF-A0A7C3DCG5-F1
#
_entry.id   AF-A0A7C3DCG5-F1
#
_cell.length_a   1.000
_cell.length_b   1.000
_cell.length_c   1.000
_cell.angle_alpha   90.00
_cell.angle_beta   90.00
_cell.angle_gamma   90.00
#
_symmetry.space_group_name_H-M   'P 1'
#
loop_
_entity.id
_entity.type
_entity.pdbx_description
1 polymer ?
#
loop_
_entity_poly.entity_id
_entity_poly.type
_entity_poly.pdbx_seq_one_letter_code
_entity_poly.pdbx_strand_id
1 'polypeptide(L)'
;GTHSVMLLRPLSGRGGALFDAARARFLADFALQLADPLHELEPLLAARLLRRQHGEAVPPARLIADDRQALQAFADAARSFEDCLGPLYRQALQGLSDPACALDAGERQLLVAKLLQKRSWRELAALLAVPGRAAVLVRLRQAAGGLRQMLQQGD
;
A
#
# COMPACT_ATOMS: atom_id res chain seq x y z
N GLY A 1 20.95 3.59 1.19
CA GLY A 1 21.85 4.16 0.14
C GLY A 1 21.16 5.31 -0.59
N THR A 2 21.81 5.99 -1.54
CA THR A 2 21.16 7.02 -2.38
C THR A 2 20.63 6.39 -3.67
N HIS A 3 19.33 6.55 -3.94
CA HIS A 3 18.71 6.09 -5.19
C HIS A 3 18.60 7.27 -6.17
N SER A 4 19.03 7.05 -7.41
CA SER A 4 18.79 8.01 -8.50
C SER A 4 17.38 7.80 -9.06
N VAL A 5 16.70 8.90 -9.37
CA VAL A 5 15.34 8.88 -9.93
C VAL A 5 15.31 9.66 -11.24
N MET A 6 14.58 9.13 -12.21
CA MET A 6 14.24 9.82 -13.46
C MET A 6 12.78 10.30 -13.37
N LEU A 7 12.56 11.57 -13.65
CA LEU A 7 11.24 12.19 -13.65
C LEU A 7 10.86 12.59 -15.08
N LEU A 8 9.62 12.33 -15.46
CA LEU A 8 9.10 12.66 -16.78
C LEU A 8 7.94 13.64 -16.64
N ARG A 9 7.92 14.66 -17.49
CA ARG A 9 6.79 15.57 -17.68
C ARG A 9 6.41 15.58 -19.17
N PRO A 10 5.20 15.13 -19.54
CA PRO A 10 4.78 15.17 -20.94
C PRO A 10 4.58 16.62 -21.39
N LEU A 11 5.12 16.98 -22.57
CA LEU A 11 4.96 18.30 -23.21
C LEU A 11 4.16 18.24 -24.52
N SER A 12 3.71 17.05 -24.90
CA SER A 12 2.92 16.79 -26.10
C SER A 12 2.09 15.51 -25.93
N GLY A 13 1.12 15.26 -26.83
CA GLY A 13 0.34 14.03 -26.80
C GLY A 13 1.18 12.75 -26.95
N ARG A 14 2.21 12.78 -27.82
CA ARG A 14 3.18 11.67 -27.94
C ARG A 14 3.97 11.47 -26.65
N GLY A 15 4.35 12.57 -25.98
CA GLY A 15 4.98 12.52 -24.67
C GLY A 15 4.06 11.95 -23.59
N GLY A 16 2.74 12.21 -23.67
CA GLY A 16 1.72 11.62 -22.81
C GLY A 16 1.70 10.10 -22.92
N ALA A 17 1.61 9.56 -24.14
CA ALA A 17 1.63 8.11 -24.35
C ALA A 17 2.91 7.44 -23.82
N LEU A 18 4.08 8.09 -23.99
CA LEU A 18 5.33 7.60 -23.40
C LEU A 18 5.31 7.64 -21.86
N PHE A 19 4.80 8.73 -21.29
CA PHE A 19 4.64 8.87 -19.84
C PHE A 19 3.73 7.77 -19.28
N ASP A 20 2.57 7.54 -19.89
CA ASP A 20 1.60 6.55 -19.43
C ASP A 20 2.19 5.12 -19.48
N ALA A 21 2.89 4.78 -20.57
CA ALA A 21 3.57 3.49 -20.69
C ALA A 21 4.67 3.32 -19.63
N ALA A 22 5.49 4.35 -19.40
CA ALA A 22 6.53 4.32 -18.39
C ALA A 22 5.94 4.23 -16.96
N ARG A 23 4.86 4.96 -16.70
CA ARG A 23 4.15 4.96 -15.42
C ARG A 23 3.52 3.61 -15.14
N ALA A 24 2.88 3.00 -16.13
CA ALA A 24 2.28 1.68 -16.00
C ALA A 24 3.32 0.63 -15.63
N ARG A 25 4.47 0.62 -16.31
CA ARG A 25 5.59 -0.28 -15.98
C ARG A 25 6.14 -0.01 -14.59
N PHE A 26 6.37 1.26 -14.22
CA PHE A 26 6.81 1.61 -12.88
C PHE A 26 5.87 1.04 -11.81
N LEU A 27 4.55 1.28 -11.93
CA LEU A 27 3.59 0.81 -10.93
C LEU A 27 3.46 -0.71 -10.88
N ALA A 28 3.64 -1.42 -12.00
CA ALA A 28 3.62 -2.88 -12.05
C ALA A 28 4.73 -3.50 -11.19
N ASP A 29 5.92 -2.90 -11.21
CA ASP A 29 7.10 -3.44 -10.53
C ASP A 29 7.32 -2.81 -9.14
N PHE A 30 6.81 -1.61 -8.89
CA PHE A 30 7.19 -0.82 -7.72
C PHE A 30 6.87 -1.50 -6.39
N ALA A 31 5.73 -2.19 -6.28
CA ALA A 31 5.37 -2.92 -5.07
C ALA A 31 6.36 -4.06 -4.75
N LEU A 32 6.88 -4.73 -5.78
CA LEU A 32 7.91 -5.75 -5.63
C LEU A 32 9.26 -5.10 -5.27
N GLN A 33 9.61 -3.99 -5.91
CA GLN A 33 10.84 -3.25 -5.61
C GLN A 33 10.85 -2.74 -4.16
N LEU A 34 9.71 -2.30 -3.62
CA LEU A 34 9.59 -1.92 -2.22
C LEU A 34 9.90 -3.07 -1.26
N ALA A 35 9.67 -4.32 -1.66
CA ALA A 35 9.95 -5.48 -0.80
C ALA A 35 11.44 -5.82 -0.69
N ASP A 36 12.28 -5.32 -1.60
CA ASP A 36 13.70 -5.68 -1.68
C ASP A 36 14.61 -4.47 -1.99
N PRO A 37 14.85 -4.07 -3.26
CA PRO A 37 15.84 -3.03 -3.57
C PRO A 37 15.47 -1.63 -3.04
N LEU A 38 14.20 -1.37 -2.74
CA LEU A 38 13.68 -0.10 -2.20
C LEU A 38 13.06 -0.26 -0.81
N HIS A 39 13.45 -1.29 -0.05
CA HIS A 39 12.87 -1.55 1.29
C HIS A 39 13.15 -0.44 2.31
N GLU A 40 14.24 0.32 2.12
CA GLU A 40 14.60 1.47 2.97
C GLU A 40 13.91 2.77 2.57
N LEU A 41 13.21 2.82 1.43
CA LEU A 41 12.55 4.04 0.95
C LEU A 41 11.61 4.60 2.03
N GLU A 42 11.55 5.92 2.16
CA GLU A 42 10.68 6.57 3.14
C GLU A 42 9.21 6.18 2.87
N PRO A 43 8.48 5.61 3.85
CA PRO A 43 7.16 5.00 3.60
C PRO A 43 6.10 5.96 3.04
N LEU A 44 6.08 7.23 3.46
CA LEU A 44 5.13 8.21 2.94
C LEU A 44 5.46 8.62 1.50
N LEU A 45 6.74 8.73 1.15
CA LEU A 45 7.19 8.92 -0.23
C LEU A 45 6.78 7.73 -1.10
N ALA A 46 6.99 6.51 -0.64
CA ALA A 46 6.54 5.31 -1.33
C ALA A 46 5.00 5.31 -1.52
N ALA A 47 4.23 5.68 -0.50
CA ALA A 47 2.77 5.83 -0.61
C ALA A 47 2.38 6.88 -1.66
N ARG A 48 3.09 8.01 -1.74
CA ARG A 48 2.84 9.05 -2.76
C ARG A 48 3.13 8.56 -4.18
N LEU A 49 4.16 7.75 -4.36
CA LEU A 49 4.52 7.17 -5.66
C LEU A 49 3.55 6.08 -6.12
N LEU A 50 2.89 5.38 -5.19
CA LEU A 50 1.85 4.39 -5.48
C LEU A 50 0.51 5.02 -5.90
N ARG A 51 0.23 6.27 -5.49
CA ARG A 51 -1.03 6.95 -5.80
C ARG A 51 -1.21 7.09 -7.30
N ARG A 52 -2.37 6.67 -7.79
CA ARG A 52 -2.73 6.76 -9.20
C ARG A 52 -3.29 8.12 -9.55
N GLN A 53 -3.06 8.51 -10.78
CA GLN A 53 -3.73 9.65 -11.40
C GLN A 53 -5.09 9.23 -11.94
N HIS A 54 -6.03 10.19 -11.97
CA HIS A 54 -7.35 9.96 -12.51
C HIS A 54 -7.24 9.60 -14.00
N GLY A 55 -7.88 8.49 -14.41
CA GLY A 55 -7.81 7.99 -15.79
C GLY A 55 -6.60 7.08 -16.11
N GLU A 56 -5.76 6.71 -15.14
CA GLU A 56 -4.72 5.71 -15.38
C GLU A 56 -5.30 4.33 -15.74
N ALA A 57 -4.82 3.72 -16.83
CA ALA A 57 -5.34 2.46 -17.37
C ALA A 57 -4.91 1.20 -16.61
N VAL A 58 -4.01 1.32 -15.62
CA VAL A 58 -3.58 0.16 -14.83
C VAL A 58 -4.73 -0.21 -13.88
N PRO A 59 -5.28 -1.43 -13.90
CA PRO A 59 -6.36 -1.82 -12.99
C PRO A 59 -5.86 -1.95 -11.54
N PRO A 60 -6.65 -1.59 -10.53
CA PRO A 60 -6.23 -1.68 -9.13
C PRO A 60 -6.00 -3.13 -8.72
N ALA A 61 -5.23 -3.34 -7.65
CA ALA A 61 -5.17 -4.64 -7.01
C ALA A 61 -6.59 -5.06 -6.65
N ARG A 62 -7.03 -6.22 -7.16
CA ARG A 62 -8.40 -6.72 -6.98
C ARG A 62 -8.45 -7.69 -5.81
N LEU A 63 -9.40 -7.47 -4.91
CA LEU A 63 -9.75 -8.46 -3.89
C LEU A 63 -10.40 -9.69 -4.54
N ILE A 64 -10.00 -10.89 -4.10
CA ILE A 64 -10.61 -12.15 -4.55
C ILE A 64 -11.80 -12.56 -3.65
N ALA A 65 -12.54 -13.58 -4.07
CA ALA A 65 -13.84 -13.97 -3.49
C ALA A 65 -13.82 -14.18 -1.96
N ASP A 66 -12.68 -14.56 -1.37
CA ASP A 66 -12.56 -14.82 0.07
C ASP A 66 -11.86 -13.70 0.87
N ASP A 67 -11.30 -12.70 0.19
CA ASP A 67 -10.50 -11.66 0.86
C ASP A 67 -11.34 -10.87 1.86
N ARG A 68 -12.59 -10.55 1.50
CA ARG A 68 -13.47 -9.75 2.36
C ARG A 68 -13.72 -10.44 3.71
N GLN A 69 -13.95 -11.76 3.71
CA GLN A 69 -14.15 -12.53 4.93
C GLN A 69 -12.86 -12.63 5.75
N ALA A 70 -11.72 -12.87 5.11
CA ALA A 70 -10.43 -12.95 5.79
C ALA A 70 -10.04 -11.62 6.44
N LEU A 71 -10.30 -10.50 5.76
CA LEU A 71 -10.05 -9.14 6.27
C LEU A 71 -10.97 -8.81 7.45
N GLN A 72 -12.24 -9.21 7.39
CA GLN A 72 -13.16 -9.07 8.52
C GLN A 72 -12.67 -9.83 9.74
N ALA A 73 -12.36 -11.12 9.56
CA ALA A 73 -11.88 -11.95 10.67
C ALA A 73 -10.56 -11.44 11.25
N PHE A 74 -9.68 -10.85 10.44
CA PHE A 74 -8.46 -10.19 10.94
C PHE A 74 -8.78 -8.96 11.79
N ALA A 75 -9.68 -8.08 11.31
CA ALA A 75 -10.08 -6.88 12.02
C ALA A 75 -10.72 -7.21 13.40
N ASP A 76 -11.51 -8.29 13.46
CA ASP A 76 -12.14 -8.80 14.68
C ASP A 76 -11.18 -9.60 15.58
N ALA A 77 -9.89 -9.68 15.22
CA ALA A 77 -8.88 -10.49 15.89
C ALA A 77 -9.15 -12.01 15.91
N ALA A 78 -10.07 -12.50 15.08
CA ALA A 78 -10.41 -13.91 14.91
C ALA A 78 -9.42 -14.67 14.00
N ARG A 79 -8.55 -13.97 13.26
CA ARG A 79 -7.45 -14.56 12.47
C ARG A 79 -6.12 -13.89 12.74
N SER A 80 -5.04 -14.65 12.54
CA SER A 80 -3.67 -14.16 12.66
C SER A 80 -3.31 -13.24 11.48
N PHE A 81 -2.19 -12.54 11.62
CA PHE A 81 -1.66 -11.71 10.53
C PHE A 81 -1.18 -12.59 9.37
N GLU A 82 -0.55 -13.71 9.69
CA GLU A 82 0.06 -14.65 8.75
C GLU A 82 -1.01 -15.27 7.84
N ASP A 83 -2.15 -15.67 8.40
CA ASP A 83 -3.28 -16.23 7.64
C ASP A 83 -3.94 -15.21 6.70
N CYS A 84 -3.82 -13.93 7.03
CA CYS A 84 -4.45 -12.83 6.30
C CYS A 84 -3.46 -12.00 5.48
N LEU A 85 -2.19 -12.42 5.34
CA LEU A 85 -1.15 -11.64 4.68
C LEU A 85 -1.49 -11.30 3.23
N GLY A 86 -1.98 -12.26 2.45
CA GLY A 86 -2.38 -12.05 1.06
C GLY A 86 -3.53 -11.04 0.90
N PRO A 87 -4.66 -11.24 1.58
CA PRO A 87 -5.76 -10.27 1.60
C PRO A 87 -5.32 -8.87 2.06
N LEU A 88 -4.56 -8.76 3.15
CA LEU A 88 -4.05 -7.49 3.68
C LEU A 88 -3.16 -6.77 2.67
N TYR A 89 -2.27 -7.51 2.00
CA TYR A 89 -1.39 -6.96 0.97
C TYR A 89 -2.19 -6.37 -0.20
N ARG A 90 -3.19 -7.09 -0.72
CA ARG A 90 -4.04 -6.61 -1.81
C ARG A 90 -4.87 -5.40 -1.41
N GLN A 91 -5.47 -5.43 -0.22
CA GLN A 91 -6.24 -4.30 0.32
C GLN A 91 -5.36 -3.05 0.51
N ALA A 92 -4.13 -3.22 1.01
CA ALA A 92 -3.19 -2.12 1.14
C ALA A 92 -2.80 -1.54 -0.22
N LEU A 93 -2.50 -2.37 -1.22
CA LEU A 93 -2.24 -1.87 -2.58
C LEU A 93 -3.43 -1.10 -3.15
N GLN A 94 -4.64 -1.60 -2.95
CA GLN A 94 -5.86 -0.92 -3.40
C GLN A 94 -6.01 0.44 -2.72
N GLY A 95 -5.98 0.49 -1.38
CA GLY A 95 -6.16 1.74 -0.64
C GLY A 95 -5.01 2.76 -0.79
N LEU A 96 -3.77 2.29 -0.90
CA LEU A 96 -2.61 3.17 -1.10
C LEU A 96 -2.58 3.79 -2.51
N SER A 97 -3.10 3.07 -3.51
CA SER A 97 -3.12 3.53 -4.89
C SER A 97 -4.32 4.42 -5.21
N ASP A 98 -5.42 4.27 -4.48
CA ASP A 98 -6.64 5.05 -4.67
C ASP A 98 -6.53 6.48 -4.10
N PRO A 99 -6.62 7.54 -4.93
CA PRO A 99 -6.57 8.92 -4.45
C PRO A 99 -7.79 9.34 -3.62
N ALA A 100 -8.93 8.66 -3.73
CA ALA A 100 -10.13 8.91 -2.94
C ALA A 100 -10.08 8.24 -1.56
N CYS A 101 -9.16 7.28 -1.36
CA CYS A 101 -9.03 6.57 -0.10
C CYS A 101 -8.42 7.47 0.99
N ALA A 102 -9.22 7.71 2.03
CA ALA A 102 -8.93 8.64 3.13
C ALA A 102 -8.03 8.02 4.21
N LEU A 103 -6.88 7.46 3.82
CA LEU A 103 -5.84 7.02 4.76
C LEU A 103 -5.07 8.21 5.33
N ASP A 104 -4.89 8.23 6.65
CA ASP A 104 -4.00 9.19 7.32
C ASP A 104 -2.51 8.86 7.09
N ALA A 105 -1.61 9.75 7.52
CA ALA A 105 -0.17 9.54 7.34
C ALA A 105 0.35 8.31 8.11
N GLY A 106 -0.12 8.07 9.33
CA GLY A 106 0.30 6.94 10.14
C GLY A 106 -0.14 5.60 9.56
N GLU A 107 -1.36 5.54 9.02
CA GLU A 107 -1.90 4.37 8.33
C GLU A 107 -1.11 4.08 7.05
N ARG A 108 -0.86 5.11 6.21
CA ARG A 108 -0.04 4.95 5.00
C ARG A 108 1.36 4.41 5.34
N GLN A 109 2.00 5.01 6.35
CA GLN A 109 3.32 4.62 6.82
C GLN A 109 3.34 3.15 7.29
N LEU A 110 2.37 2.75 8.11
CA LEU A 110 2.25 1.38 8.60
C LEU A 110 2.03 0.38 7.46
N LEU A 111 1.06 0.65 6.57
CA LEU A 111 0.70 -0.26 5.49
C LEU A 111 1.86 -0.47 4.52
N VAL A 112 2.53 0.61 4.10
CA VAL A 112 3.71 0.51 3.24
C VAL A 112 4.83 -0.26 3.94
N ALA A 113 5.22 0.16 5.15
CA ALA A 113 6.37 -0.42 5.85
C ALA A 113 6.16 -1.91 6.16
N LYS A 114 4.96 -2.30 6.60
CA LYS A 114 4.69 -3.70 6.97
C LYS A 114 4.40 -4.59 5.77
N LEU A 115 3.50 -4.15 4.88
CA LEU A 115 2.93 -5.02 3.86
C LEU A 115 3.71 -4.96 2.56
N LEU A 116 4.26 -3.81 2.18
CA LEU A 116 5.01 -3.66 0.93
C LEU A 116 6.51 -3.83 1.16
N GLN A 117 7.07 -3.19 2.18
CA GLN A 117 8.51 -3.24 2.48
C GLN A 117 8.94 -4.39 3.41
N LYS A 118 7.97 -5.18 3.88
CA LYS A 118 8.20 -6.38 4.71
C LYS A 118 9.02 -6.12 5.99
N ARG A 119 9.03 -4.89 6.51
CA ARG A 119 9.78 -4.53 7.71
C ARG A 119 9.37 -5.38 8.91
N SER A 120 10.34 -5.62 9.78
CA SER A 120 10.15 -6.41 10.99
C SER A 120 9.21 -5.72 11.97
N TRP A 121 8.62 -6.49 12.88
CA TRP A 121 7.76 -5.95 13.94
C TRP A 121 8.49 -4.96 14.85
N ARG A 122 9.80 -5.18 15.08
CA ARG A 122 10.64 -4.32 15.90
C ARG A 122 10.83 -2.96 15.23
N GLU A 123 11.14 -2.94 13.93
CA GLU A 123 11.28 -1.70 13.17
C GLU A 123 9.96 -0.91 13.13
N LEU A 124 8.83 -1.59 12.98
CA LEU A 124 7.52 -0.94 13.00
C LEU A 124 7.15 -0.40 14.37
N ALA A 125 7.48 -1.12 15.43
CA ALA A 125 7.26 -0.66 16.80
C ALA A 125 8.03 0.65 17.06
N ALA A 126 9.30 0.71 16.63
CA ALA A 126 10.10 1.93 16.69
C ALA A 126 9.53 3.05 15.80
N LEU A 127 9.17 2.73 14.55
CA LEU A 127 8.63 3.68 13.58
C LEU A 127 7.31 4.33 14.04
N LEU A 128 6.48 3.59 14.78
CA LEU A 128 5.20 4.06 15.30
C LEU A 128 5.27 4.54 16.75
N ALA A 129 6.45 4.49 17.39
CA ALA A 129 6.64 4.77 18.81
C ALA A 129 5.69 3.97 19.73
N VAL A 130 5.55 2.67 19.48
CA VAL A 130 4.70 1.74 20.25
C VAL A 130 5.55 0.61 20.86
N PRO A 131 5.11 -0.03 21.97
CA PRO A 131 5.97 -0.91 22.76
C PRO A 131 6.35 -2.24 22.10
N GLY A 132 5.69 -2.63 21.00
CA GLY A 132 6.04 -3.89 20.32
C GLY A 132 4.97 -4.41 19.38
N ARG A 133 5.14 -5.68 18.98
CA ARG A 133 4.30 -6.37 17.98
C ARG A 133 2.81 -6.29 18.27
N ALA A 134 2.39 -6.48 19.52
CA ALA A 134 0.98 -6.48 19.90
C ALA A 134 0.31 -5.12 19.59
N ALA A 135 0.98 -4.01 19.93
CA ALA A 135 0.49 -2.67 19.63
C ALA A 135 0.47 -2.38 18.12
N VAL A 136 1.49 -2.84 17.38
CA VAL A 136 1.52 -2.73 15.91
C VAL A 136 0.34 -3.50 15.29
N LEU A 137 0.03 -4.70 15.78
CA LEU A 137 -1.11 -5.49 15.29
C LEU A 137 -2.45 -4.80 15.54
N VAL A 138 -2.64 -4.15 16.70
CA VAL A 138 -3.85 -3.36 16.98
C VAL A 138 -4.01 -2.26 15.92
N ARG A 139 -2.94 -1.50 15.64
CA ARG A 139 -2.96 -0.45 14.61
C ARG A 139 -3.24 -1.01 13.22
N LEU A 140 -2.67 -2.17 12.89
CA LEU A 140 -2.88 -2.81 11.59
C LEU A 140 -4.33 -3.29 11.41
N ARG A 141 -4.96 -3.80 12.47
CA ARG A 141 -6.38 -4.18 12.46
C ARG A 141 -7.29 -2.98 12.27
N GLN A 142 -6.99 -1.87 12.95
CA GLN A 142 -7.73 -0.61 12.78
C GLN A 142 -7.66 -0.12 11.33
N ALA A 143 -6.45 -0.05 10.76
CA ALA A 143 -6.25 0.37 9.37
C ALA A 143 -6.96 -0.57 8.38
N ALA A 144 -6.89 -1.89 8.58
CA ALA A 144 -7.59 -2.87 7.73
C ALA A 144 -9.11 -2.73 7.83
N GLY A 145 -9.64 -2.49 9.03
CA GLY A 145 -11.06 -2.24 9.27
C GLY A 145 -11.56 -0.96 8.58
N GLY A 146 -10.82 0.14 8.71
CA GLY A 146 -11.14 1.43 8.09
C GLY A 146 -11.11 1.37 6.56
N LEU A 147 -10.05 0.79 5.99
CA LEU A 147 -9.94 0.58 4.53
C LEU A 147 -11.13 -0.21 3.96
N ARG A 148 -11.60 -1.23 4.69
CA ARG A 148 -12.71 -2.06 4.23
C ARG A 148 -14.00 -1.24 4.12
N GLN A 149 -14.28 -0.39 5.12
CA GLN A 149 -15.48 0.46 5.12
C GLN A 149 -15.44 1.44 3.94
N MET A 150 -14.28 2.04 3.66
CA MET A 150 -14.10 2.97 2.54
C MET A 150 -14.30 2.29 1.18
N LEU A 151 -13.73 1.10 0.99
CA LEU A 151 -13.84 0.34 -0.27
C LEU A 151 -15.25 -0.24 -0.51
N GLN A 152 -16.11 -0.29 0.50
CA GLN A 152 -17.51 -0.69 0.35
C GLN A 152 -18.43 0.47 -0.05
N GLN A 153 -17.97 1.73 0.08
CA GLN A 153 -18.75 2.92 -0.25
C GLN A 153 -18.53 3.45 -1.68
N GLY A 154 -17.60 2.85 -2.42
CA GLY A 154 -17.19 3.27 -3.77
C GLY A 154 -17.60 2.34 -4.92
N ASP A 155 -18.37 1.27 -4.63
CA ASP A 155 -19.08 0.43 -5.61
C ASP A 155 -20.52 0.94 -5.77
#